data_AF-A0A966Y6H2-F1
#
_entry.id   AF-A0A966Y6H2-F1
#
_cell.length_a   1.000
_cell.length_b   1.000
_cell.length_c   1.000
_cell.angle_alpha   90.00
_cell.angle_beta   90.00
_cell.angle_gamma   90.00
#
_symmetry.space_group_name_H-M   'P 1'
#
loop_
_entity.id
_entity.type
_entity.pdbx_description
1 polymer ?
#
loop_
_entity_poly.entity_id
_entity_poly.type
_entity_poly.pdbx_seq_one_letter_code
_entity_poly.pdbx_strand_id
1 'polypeptide(L)' 'MADKTLRNFASVPGPVRSGALVGVVLAGGEGKRMGPGLLKPLRRLAGRPMVAHVVGRLRP' A
#
# COMPACT_ATOMS: atom_id res chain seq x y z
N MET A 1 -20.93 -37.12 -21.95
CA MET A 1 -20.79 -36.80 -20.51
C MET A 1 -19.41 -36.21 -20.24
N ALA A 2 -19.10 -35.04 -20.83
CA ALA A 2 -17.79 -34.35 -20.69
C ALA A 2 -17.89 -32.81 -20.70
N ASP A 3 -19.07 -32.25 -21.05
CA ASP A 3 -19.27 -30.80 -21.26
C ASP A 3 -19.66 -30.02 -19.99
N LYS A 4 -20.02 -30.71 -18.90
CA LYS A 4 -20.41 -30.03 -17.64
C LYS A 4 -19.22 -29.57 -16.79
N THR A 5 -18.04 -30.17 -16.96
CA THR A 5 -16.87 -29.91 -16.11
C THR A 5 -16.14 -28.61 -16.49
N LEU A 6 -16.22 -28.19 -17.76
CA LEU A 6 -15.54 -26.99 -18.27
C LEU A 6 -16.31 -25.69 -17.99
N ARG A 7 -17.62 -25.76 -17.71
CA ARG A 7 -18.46 -24.57 -17.44
C ARG A 7 -18.24 -23.95 -16.05
N ASN A 8 -17.55 -24.65 -15.15
CA ASN A 8 -17.34 -24.17 -13.77
C ASN A 8 -16.10 -23.27 -13.60
N PHE A 9 -15.24 -23.12 -14.60
CA PHE A 9 -14.07 -22.22 -14.54
C PHE A 9 -14.36 -20.79 -15.01
N ALA A 10 -15.56 -20.53 -15.52
CA ALA A 10 -15.92 -19.25 -16.15
C ALA A 10 -16.26 -18.12 -15.16
N SER A 11 -16.11 -18.32 -13.85
CA SER A 11 -16.45 -17.30 -12.85
C SER A 11 -15.37 -17.17 -11.79
N VAL A 12 -14.11 -16.98 -12.18
CA VAL A 12 -13.15 -16.35 -11.28
C VAL A 12 -13.74 -14.98 -10.96
N PRO A 13 -14.19 -14.71 -9.72
CA PRO A 13 -14.75 -13.42 -9.41
C PRO A 13 -13.66 -12.38 -9.66
N GLY A 14 -13.98 -11.33 -10.41
CA GLY A 14 -13.15 -10.13 -10.40
C GLY A 14 -12.97 -9.63 -8.96
N PRO A 15 -12.06 -8.67 -8.70
CA PRO A 15 -11.73 -8.22 -7.35
C PRO A 15 -13.00 -7.95 -6.52
N VAL A 16 -13.21 -8.77 -5.50
CA VAL A 16 -14.33 -8.59 -4.57
C VAL A 16 -14.03 -7.32 -3.77
N ARG A 17 -14.85 -6.27 -3.92
CA ARG A 17 -14.76 -5.07 -3.08
C ARG A 17 -15.29 -5.37 -1.68
N SER A 18 -14.49 -6.11 -0.91
CA SER A 18 -14.72 -6.40 0.50
C SER A 18 -14.39 -5.15 1.34
N GLY A 19 -15.34 -4.21 1.47
CA GLY A 19 -15.15 -2.98 2.24
C GLY A 19 -14.08 -2.05 1.64
N ALA A 20 -14.03 -0.80 2.09
CA ALA A 20 -12.95 0.10 1.68
C ALA A 20 -11.62 -0.43 2.25
N LEU A 21 -10.68 -0.85 1.40
CA LEU A 21 -9.32 -1.16 1.84
C LEU A 21 -8.66 0.14 2.32
N VAL A 22 -8.28 0.19 3.59
CA VAL A 22 -7.62 1.35 4.21
C VAL A 22 -6.15 1.03 4.45
N GLY A 23 -5.27 1.84 3.87
CA GLY A 23 -3.84 1.84 4.17
C GLY A 23 -3.51 2.84 5.27
N VAL A 24 -2.77 2.41 6.29
CA VAL A 24 -2.30 3.28 7.39
C VAL A 24 -0.76 3.26 7.43
N VAL A 25 -0.15 4.44 7.49
CA VAL A 25 1.30 4.60 7.67
C VAL A 25 1.58 5.08 9.09
N LEU A 26 2.25 4.25 9.89
CA LEU A 26 2.74 4.66 11.22
C LEU A 26 4.01 5.49 11.05
N ALA A 27 3.88 6.81 11.23
CA ALA A 27 4.96 7.78 11.01
C ALA A 27 5.40 8.50 12.31
N GLY A 28 5.14 7.92 13.48
CA GLY A 28 5.36 8.57 14.80
C GLY A 28 6.78 8.52 15.37
N GLY A 29 7.75 7.93 14.66
CA GLY A 29 9.11 7.84 15.18
C GLY A 29 9.84 9.19 15.23
N GLU A 30 10.42 9.53 16.38
CA GLU A 30 11.14 10.80 16.59
C GLU A 30 12.42 10.96 15.76
N GLY A 31 12.96 9.88 15.21
CA GLY A 31 14.15 9.95 14.36
C GLY A 31 15.45 10.30 15.10
N LYS A 32 15.55 10.05 16.43
CA LYS A 32 16.70 10.39 17.30
C LYS A 32 18.08 10.02 16.74
N ARG A 33 18.16 8.89 16.02
CA ARG A 33 19.41 8.38 15.41
C ARG A 33 19.84 9.15 14.15
N MET A 34 18.98 10.00 13.58
CA MET A 34 19.28 10.77 12.37
C MET A 34 19.79 12.19 12.69
N GLY A 35 20.11 12.46 13.94
CA GLY A 35 20.54 13.76 14.41
C GLY A 35 19.42 14.81 14.42
N PRO A 36 19.74 16.06 14.77
CA PRO A 36 18.78 17.16 14.80
C PRO A 36 18.20 17.46 13.40
N GLY A 37 17.08 18.19 13.36
CA GLY A 37 16.43 18.64 12.14
C GLY A 37 15.01 18.10 11.96
N LEU A 38 14.53 18.07 10.73
CA LEU A 38 13.16 17.66 10.41
C LEU A 38 12.86 16.23 10.87
N LEU A 39 11.62 15.99 11.29
CA LEU A 39 11.13 14.65 11.62
C LEU A 39 11.39 13.67 10.47
N LYS A 40 11.73 12.43 10.81
CA LYS A 40 12.10 11.38 9.83
C LYS A 40 11.14 11.29 8.62
N PRO A 41 9.81 11.27 8.80
CA PRO A 41 8.89 11.14 7.66
C PRO A 41 8.94 12.32 6.68
N LEU A 42 9.33 13.50 7.15
CA LEU A 42 9.33 14.74 6.38
C LEU A 42 10.69 15.04 5.73
N ARG A 43 11.77 14.38 6.16
CA ARG A 43 13.09 14.57 5.53
C ARG A 43 13.03 14.23 4.04
N ARG A 44 13.74 15.01 3.22
CA ARG A 44 13.83 14.80 1.77
C ARG A 44 14.66 13.54 1.48
N LEU A 45 14.13 12.66 0.64
CA LEU A 45 14.78 11.49 0.07
C LEU A 45 14.45 11.48 -1.42
N ALA A 46 15.47 11.53 -2.29
CA ALA A 46 15.29 11.63 -3.73
C ALA A 46 14.34 12.78 -4.15
N GLY A 47 14.55 13.97 -3.59
CA GLY A 47 13.76 15.17 -3.89
C GLY A 47 12.34 15.20 -3.30
N ARG A 48 11.84 14.14 -2.68
CA ARG A 48 10.48 14.05 -2.11
C ARG A 48 10.54 13.78 -0.59
N PRO A 49 9.53 14.20 0.21
CA PRO A 49 9.45 13.77 1.61
C PRO A 49 9.45 12.24 1.70
N MET A 50 10.18 11.67 2.68
CA MET A 50 10.30 10.21 2.85
C MET A 50 8.94 9.50 2.87
N VAL A 51 7.95 10.05 3.57
CA VAL A 51 6.60 9.48 3.68
C VAL A 51 5.88 9.39 2.33
N ALA A 52 6.18 10.28 1.39
CA ALA A 52 5.54 10.31 0.07
C ALA A 52 5.84 9.05 -0.76
N HIS A 53 6.99 8.41 -0.53
CA HIS A 53 7.34 7.16 -1.20
C HIS A 53 6.47 5.99 -0.73
N VAL A 54 6.14 5.96 0.58
CA VAL A 54 5.28 4.92 1.17
C VAL A 54 3.82 5.15 0.77
N VAL A 55 3.34 6.39 0.91
CA VAL A 55 1.98 6.76 0.47
C VAL A 55 1.78 6.47 -1.01
N GLY A 56 2.79 6.74 -1.85
CA GLY A 56 2.74 6.43 -3.27
C GLY A 56 2.56 4.94 -3.57
N ARG A 57 3.11 4.05 -2.73
CA ARG A 57 2.93 2.59 -2.85
C ARG A 57 1.61 2.07 -2.32
N LEU A 58 0.92 2.82 -1.45
CA LEU A 58 -0.37 2.41 -0.89
C LEU A 58 -1.55 2.63 -1.85
N ARG A 59 -1.31 3.17 -3.05
CA ARG A 59 -2.33 3.28 -4.09
C ARG A 59 -2.74 1.88 -4.57
N PRO A 60 -4.04 1.52 -4.53
CA PRO A 60 -4.54 0.25 -5.05
C PRO A 60 -4.23 0.05 -6.54
#